data_AF-A0A6P8E4D6-F1
#
_entry.id   AF-A0A6P8E4D6-F1
#
_cell.length_a   1.000
_cell.length_b   1.000
_cell.length_c   1.000
_cell.angle_alpha   90.00
_cell.angle_beta   90.00
_cell.angle_gamma   90.00
#
_symmetry.space_group_name_H-M   'P 1'
#
loop_
_entity.id
_entity.type
_entity.pdbx_description
1 polymer ?
#
loop_
_entity_poly.entity_id
_entity_poly.type
_entity_poly.pdbx_seq_one_letter_code
_entity_poly.pdbx_strand_id
1 'polypeptide(L)'
;MMSVADKSPSPARDIDPLLKDLNEKKQSFRRNVVSLAAELKEVRTRLASQEQSFARETLTRQEAETKAKGLEEEIRRLQKRLDERNEELQASASTAEKYTKELDDLRSQLASTQATADASTASAESAQFQCLALLKELDEKNRSLKDHEDRVNKLAEQLDYLQKDLQAREFSQRQLKDEVLKIEQDIMQAVARAGVSKDSELRRMLDEVSPKNIDKLNKLLDVKDEEIAKLKDEIRVMTAHWKMKTKDLESQVFLLIQSPVLYLIFTINPPFGIKEAVSHSSTMFKIQLERQRRADQELKKRVLKLEFCLQEARAQMRKLQRTGERREKTLKELREQLAGKQQQEDGGVSEKQNFWETPCFKIMVSMSMLILVVFSKR
;
A
#
# COMPACT_ATOMS: atom_id res chain seq x y z
N MET A 1 94.99 97.59 -69.16
CA MET A 1 95.76 98.71 -68.57
C MET A 1 97.14 98.16 -68.23
N MET A 2 98.30 98.71 -68.62
CA MET A 2 98.71 99.80 -69.50
C MET A 2 100.19 99.51 -69.88
N SER A 3 100.53 99.74 -71.15
CA SER A 3 101.77 100.30 -71.78
C SER A 3 103.12 100.12 -71.05
N VAL A 4 104.20 99.55 -71.61
CA VAL A 4 105.01 99.86 -72.82
C VAL A 4 105.62 101.28 -72.83
N ALA A 5 106.97 101.31 -72.80
CA ALA A 5 107.88 102.30 -73.41
C ALA A 5 109.22 101.56 -73.67
N ASP A 6 109.52 101.06 -74.87
CA ASP A 6 110.02 101.74 -76.08
C ASP A 6 111.54 102.03 -76.06
N LYS A 7 112.31 101.29 -76.89
CA LYS A 7 113.30 101.88 -77.83
C LYS A 7 114.01 100.86 -78.73
N SER A 8 113.64 100.95 -80.01
CA SER A 8 114.47 101.03 -81.24
C SER A 8 115.45 99.92 -81.67
N PRO A 9 115.69 99.77 -82.99
CA PRO A 9 115.97 98.49 -83.64
C PRO A 9 117.40 98.35 -84.19
N SER A 10 117.90 97.11 -84.26
CA SER A 10 118.96 96.67 -85.19
C SER A 10 119.12 95.14 -85.12
N PRO A 11 119.83 94.51 -86.07
CA PRO A 11 119.38 94.17 -87.41
C PRO A 11 119.19 92.64 -87.56
N ALA A 12 118.67 92.26 -88.72
CA ALA A 12 118.59 90.89 -89.22
C ALA A 12 119.78 90.01 -88.78
N ARG A 13 119.47 88.96 -88.04
CA ARG A 13 120.16 87.69 -88.21
C ARG A 13 119.09 86.73 -88.69
N ASP A 14 119.12 86.44 -89.99
CA ASP A 14 118.55 85.22 -90.52
C ASP A 14 119.16 84.07 -89.70
N ILE A 15 118.40 83.63 -88.70
CA ILE A 15 118.71 82.41 -87.97
C ILE A 15 118.56 81.31 -89.02
N ASP A 16 119.66 80.64 -89.32
CA ASP A 16 119.72 79.43 -90.14
C ASP A 16 118.44 78.60 -89.90
N PRO A 17 117.63 78.30 -90.93
CA PRO A 17 116.33 77.65 -90.78
C PRO A 17 116.37 76.39 -89.90
N LEU A 18 117.50 75.68 -89.91
CA LEU A 18 117.76 74.51 -89.06
C LEU A 18 117.90 74.86 -87.56
N LEU A 19 118.51 75.99 -87.21
CA LEU A 19 118.67 76.44 -85.82
C LEU A 19 117.36 76.96 -85.22
N LYS A 20 116.48 77.56 -86.04
CA LYS A 20 115.14 77.99 -85.61
C LYS A 20 114.24 76.80 -85.31
N ASP A 21 114.21 75.80 -86.20
CA ASP A 21 113.48 74.54 -86.00
C ASP A 21 114.00 73.78 -84.76
N LEU A 22 115.32 73.76 -84.55
CA LEU A 22 115.91 73.13 -83.35
C LEU A 22 115.47 73.84 -82.07
N ASN A 23 115.38 75.17 -82.08
CA ASN A 23 114.94 75.95 -80.93
C ASN A 23 113.42 75.79 -80.67
N GLU A 24 112.60 75.74 -81.72
CA GLU A 24 111.16 75.47 -81.61
C GLU A 24 110.89 74.05 -81.07
N LYS A 25 111.62 73.04 -81.56
CA LYS A 25 111.60 71.66 -81.03
C LYS A 25 112.10 71.59 -79.58
N LYS A 26 113.13 72.35 -79.22
CA LYS A 26 113.61 72.43 -77.83
C LYS A 26 112.58 73.05 -76.91
N GLN A 27 111.90 74.12 -77.34
CA GLN A 27 110.85 74.75 -76.55
C GLN A 27 109.59 73.88 -76.45
N SER A 28 109.17 73.22 -77.54
CA SER A 28 108.04 72.29 -77.51
C SER A 28 108.33 71.11 -76.61
N PHE A 29 109.54 70.53 -76.68
CA PHE A 29 109.98 69.48 -75.77
C PHE A 29 109.94 69.94 -74.31
N ARG A 30 110.43 71.16 -74.01
CA ARG A 30 110.32 71.73 -72.64
C ARG A 30 108.88 71.86 -72.18
N ARG A 31 107.96 72.37 -73.02
CA ARG A 31 106.52 72.46 -72.68
C ARG A 31 105.92 71.07 -72.45
N ASN A 32 106.24 70.09 -73.30
CA ASN A 32 105.77 68.72 -73.16
C ASN A 32 106.28 68.06 -71.89
N VAL A 33 107.55 68.25 -71.53
CA VAL A 33 108.12 67.75 -70.27
C VAL A 33 107.43 68.38 -69.06
N VAL A 34 107.14 69.69 -69.10
CA VAL A 34 106.39 70.37 -68.04
C VAL A 34 104.93 69.88 -67.96
N SER A 35 104.25 69.69 -69.10
CA SER A 35 102.89 69.11 -69.15
C SER A 35 102.85 67.71 -68.57
N LEU A 36 103.78 66.86 -68.99
CA LEU A 36 103.90 65.48 -68.50
C LEU A 36 104.18 65.45 -66.99
N ALA A 37 105.01 66.36 -66.47
CA ALA A 37 105.25 66.47 -65.03
C ALA A 37 103.98 66.89 -64.25
N ALA A 38 103.16 67.78 -64.82
CA ALA A 38 101.88 68.19 -64.24
C ALA A 38 100.86 67.03 -64.25
N GLU A 39 100.71 66.33 -65.37
CA GLU A 39 99.86 65.13 -65.50
C GLU A 39 100.30 64.02 -64.52
N LEU A 40 101.61 63.77 -64.41
CA LEU A 40 102.14 62.76 -63.49
C LEU A 40 101.90 63.14 -62.03
N LYS A 41 101.97 64.43 -61.69
CA LYS A 41 101.60 64.94 -60.36
C LYS A 41 100.10 64.76 -60.11
N GLU A 42 99.25 65.09 -61.09
CA GLU A 42 97.80 64.93 -60.98
C GLU A 42 97.42 63.45 -60.80
N VAL A 43 97.95 62.55 -61.63
CA VAL A 43 97.73 61.10 -61.52
C VAL A 43 98.18 60.59 -60.15
N ARG A 44 99.32 61.05 -59.61
CA ARG A 44 99.76 60.71 -58.24
C ARG A 44 98.77 61.19 -57.19
N THR A 45 98.24 62.41 -57.30
CA THR A 45 97.24 62.92 -56.34
C THR A 45 95.92 62.14 -56.41
N ARG A 46 95.47 61.78 -57.62
CA ARG A 46 94.29 60.93 -57.82
C ARG A 46 94.50 59.53 -57.24
N LEU A 47 95.65 58.92 -57.50
CA LEU A 47 96.01 57.61 -56.94
C LEU A 47 96.01 57.64 -55.41
N ALA A 48 96.64 58.65 -54.79
CA ALA A 48 96.63 58.80 -53.33
C ALA A 48 95.22 59.00 -52.76
N SER A 49 94.35 59.78 -53.43
CA SER A 49 92.96 59.94 -53.01
C SER A 49 92.15 58.64 -53.14
N GLN A 50 92.42 57.86 -54.19
CA GLN A 50 91.79 56.57 -54.45
C GLN A 50 92.23 55.52 -53.42
N GLU A 51 93.52 55.47 -53.09
CA GLU A 51 94.06 54.64 -52.01
C GLU A 51 93.41 54.99 -50.66
N GLN A 52 93.23 56.29 -50.38
CA GLN A 52 92.54 56.75 -49.16
C GLN A 52 91.06 56.35 -49.15
N SER A 53 90.34 56.44 -50.28
CA SER A 53 88.94 56.00 -50.35
C SER A 53 88.79 54.50 -50.17
N PHE A 54 89.67 53.69 -50.78
CA PHE A 54 89.69 52.24 -50.60
C PHE A 54 89.95 51.84 -49.14
N ALA A 55 90.87 52.53 -48.45
CA ALA A 55 91.14 52.30 -47.03
C ALA A 55 89.91 52.59 -46.17
N ARG A 56 89.21 53.70 -46.43
CA ARG A 56 87.96 54.05 -45.72
C ARG A 56 86.84 53.05 -45.99
N GLU A 57 86.64 52.67 -47.24
CA GLU A 57 85.62 51.69 -47.63
C GLU A 57 85.89 50.34 -46.93
N THR A 58 87.13 49.88 -46.92
CA THR A 58 87.54 48.64 -46.24
C THR A 58 87.21 48.69 -44.75
N LEU A 59 87.51 49.79 -44.06
CA LEU A 59 87.16 49.97 -42.65
C LEU A 59 85.65 49.90 -42.42
N THR A 60 84.87 50.65 -43.21
CA THR A 60 83.39 50.66 -43.07
C THR A 60 82.76 49.29 -43.37
N ARG A 61 83.31 48.56 -44.35
CA ARG A 61 82.89 47.19 -44.65
C ARG A 61 83.19 46.25 -43.48
N GLN A 62 84.36 46.37 -42.85
CA GLN A 62 84.73 45.56 -41.70
C GLN A 62 83.83 45.85 -40.47
N GLU A 63 83.48 47.12 -40.24
CA GLU A 63 82.50 47.50 -39.21
C GLU A 63 81.10 46.93 -39.51
N ALA A 64 80.65 47.00 -40.77
CA ALA A 64 79.36 46.42 -41.15
C ALA A 64 79.37 44.89 -41.01
N GLU A 65 80.47 44.22 -41.36
CA GLU A 65 80.61 42.76 -41.25
C GLU A 65 80.62 42.29 -39.80
N THR A 66 81.32 43.00 -38.90
CA THR A 66 81.30 42.69 -37.46
C THR A 66 79.91 42.88 -36.84
N LYS A 67 79.18 43.94 -37.24
CA LYS A 67 77.78 44.15 -36.85
C LYS A 67 76.85 43.06 -37.37
N ALA A 68 76.99 42.67 -38.65
CA ALA A 68 76.20 41.60 -39.25
C ALA A 68 76.41 40.26 -38.52
N LYS A 69 77.66 39.90 -38.22
CA LYS A 69 77.99 38.69 -37.43
C LYS A 69 77.36 38.74 -36.03
N GLY A 70 77.40 39.90 -35.36
CA GLY A 70 76.75 40.07 -34.06
C GLY A 70 75.23 39.88 -34.10
N LEU A 71 74.56 40.38 -35.15
CA LEU A 71 73.12 40.18 -35.35
C LEU A 71 72.79 38.72 -35.66
N GLU A 72 73.59 38.02 -36.47
CA GLU A 72 73.40 36.59 -36.74
C GLU A 72 73.49 35.74 -35.47
N GLU A 73 74.40 36.07 -34.56
CA GLU A 73 74.52 35.39 -33.27
C GLU A 73 73.31 35.64 -32.36
N GLU A 74 72.78 36.87 -32.31
CA GLU A 74 71.56 37.16 -31.56
C GLU A 74 70.35 36.44 -32.17
N ILE A 75 70.24 36.38 -33.50
CA ILE A 75 69.18 35.64 -34.19
C ILE A 75 69.24 34.14 -33.82
N ARG A 76 70.43 33.53 -33.85
CA ARG A 76 70.60 32.13 -33.41
C ARG A 76 70.21 31.93 -31.94
N ARG A 77 70.60 32.84 -31.05
CA ARG A 77 70.20 32.79 -29.63
C ARG A 77 68.69 32.94 -29.44
N LEU A 78 68.06 33.84 -30.18
CA LEU A 78 66.61 34.05 -30.15
C LEU A 78 65.85 32.83 -30.68
N GLN A 79 66.29 32.22 -31.78
CA GLN A 79 65.70 30.99 -32.31
C GLN A 79 65.76 29.87 -31.26
N LYS A 80 66.92 29.65 -30.64
CA LYS A 80 67.05 28.63 -29.60
C LYS A 80 66.07 28.86 -28.42
N ARG A 81 65.94 30.10 -27.93
CA ARG A 81 64.99 30.43 -26.87
C ARG A 81 63.53 30.24 -27.30
N LEU A 82 63.21 30.52 -28.56
CA LEU A 82 61.86 30.32 -29.10
C LEU A 82 61.52 28.82 -29.13
N ASP A 83 62.46 27.98 -29.56
CA ASP A 83 62.30 26.53 -29.60
C ASP A 83 62.11 25.96 -28.18
N GLU A 84 62.97 26.34 -27.23
CA GLU A 84 62.84 25.96 -25.80
C GLU A 84 61.46 26.36 -25.25
N ARG A 85 60.96 27.56 -25.56
CA ARG A 85 59.62 28.00 -25.13
C ARG A 85 58.47 27.26 -25.80
N ASN A 86 58.63 26.85 -27.05
CA ASN A 86 57.63 26.03 -27.73
C ASN A 86 57.52 24.63 -27.11
N GLU A 87 58.66 24.02 -26.74
CA GLU A 87 58.68 22.74 -26.02
C GLU A 87 58.01 22.84 -24.64
N GLU A 88 58.31 23.89 -23.87
CA GLU A 88 57.66 24.18 -22.59
C GLU A 88 56.14 24.36 -22.73
N LEU A 89 55.70 25.13 -23.74
CA LEU A 89 54.29 25.34 -24.04
C LEU A 89 53.59 24.03 -24.41
N GLN A 90 54.22 23.20 -25.22
CA GLN A 90 53.65 21.91 -25.63
C GLN A 90 53.55 20.93 -24.45
N ALA A 91 54.53 20.92 -23.54
CA ALA A 91 54.47 20.14 -22.30
C ALA A 91 53.37 20.66 -21.36
N SER A 92 53.24 21.98 -21.24
CA SER A 92 52.17 22.62 -20.44
C SER A 92 50.78 22.30 -21.01
N ALA A 93 50.60 22.42 -22.33
CA ALA A 93 49.35 22.07 -23.02
C ALA A 93 48.99 20.59 -22.82
N SER A 94 49.96 19.68 -22.96
CA SER A 94 49.76 18.25 -22.71
C SER A 94 49.36 17.95 -21.26
N THR A 95 49.83 18.77 -20.31
CA THR A 95 49.48 18.64 -18.88
C THR A 95 48.07 19.18 -18.62
N ALA A 96 47.72 20.32 -19.22
CA ALA A 96 46.38 20.88 -19.15
C ALA A 96 45.32 19.92 -19.72
N GLU A 97 45.61 19.26 -20.85
CA GLU A 97 44.73 18.23 -21.44
C GLU A 97 44.50 17.03 -20.53
N LYS A 98 45.48 16.66 -19.69
CA LYS A 98 45.30 15.60 -18.68
C LYS A 98 44.32 16.05 -17.60
N TYR A 99 44.49 17.26 -17.08
CA TYR A 99 43.57 17.80 -16.07
C TYR A 99 42.15 17.98 -16.59
N THR A 100 41.96 18.36 -17.86
CA THR A 100 40.61 18.43 -18.45
C THR A 100 39.94 17.06 -18.49
N LYS A 101 40.69 16.00 -18.82
CA LYS A 101 40.16 14.62 -18.81
C LYS A 101 39.78 14.18 -17.40
N GLU A 102 40.63 14.44 -16.41
CA GLU A 102 40.33 14.14 -15.00
C GLU A 102 39.09 14.90 -14.50
N LEU A 103 38.92 16.16 -14.90
CA LEU A 103 37.73 16.94 -14.57
C LEU A 103 36.46 16.37 -15.23
N ASP A 104 36.53 15.93 -16.48
CA ASP A 104 35.40 15.30 -17.18
C ASP A 104 35.00 13.96 -16.53
N ASP A 105 35.99 13.16 -16.09
CA ASP A 105 35.77 11.92 -15.35
C ASP A 105 35.08 12.21 -14.00
N LEU A 106 35.58 13.20 -13.24
CA LEU A 106 34.96 13.62 -11.98
C LEU A 106 33.55 14.15 -12.17
N ARG A 107 33.30 14.92 -13.24
CA ARG A 107 31.97 15.41 -13.59
C ARG A 107 31.01 14.27 -13.88
N SER A 108 31.47 13.23 -14.58
CA SER A 108 30.70 12.03 -14.86
C SER A 108 30.37 11.23 -13.59
N GLN A 109 31.33 11.12 -12.67
CA GLN A 109 31.11 10.49 -11.35
C GLN A 109 30.11 11.28 -10.49
N LEU A 110 30.19 12.61 -10.51
CA LEU A 110 29.26 13.48 -9.81
C LEU A 110 27.84 13.33 -10.35
N ALA A 111 27.67 13.25 -11.67
CA ALA A 111 26.36 13.02 -12.28
C ALA A 111 25.75 11.66 -11.88
N SER A 112 26.56 10.60 -11.86
CA SER A 112 26.13 9.26 -11.40
C SER A 112 25.71 9.26 -9.92
N THR A 113 26.51 9.94 -9.09
CA THR A 113 26.23 10.06 -7.65
C THR A 113 24.96 10.86 -7.41
N GLN A 114 24.75 11.96 -8.14
CA GLN A 114 23.53 12.77 -8.06
C GLN A 114 22.30 11.95 -8.43
N ALA A 115 22.34 11.20 -9.55
CA ALA A 115 21.23 10.34 -9.96
C ALA A 115 20.88 9.28 -8.89
N THR A 116 21.90 8.73 -8.22
CA THR A 116 21.71 7.76 -7.13
C THR A 116 21.11 8.42 -5.89
N ALA A 117 21.54 9.63 -5.56
CA ALA A 117 21.00 10.41 -4.44
C ALA A 117 19.53 10.80 -4.69
N ASP A 118 19.19 11.22 -5.91
CA ASP A 118 17.82 11.56 -6.31
C ASP A 118 16.90 10.33 -6.25
N ALA A 119 17.36 9.18 -6.77
CA ALA A 119 16.61 7.92 -6.67
C ALA A 119 16.40 7.48 -5.21
N SER A 120 17.41 7.66 -4.36
CA SER A 120 17.32 7.35 -2.93
C SER A 120 16.34 8.29 -2.21
N THR A 121 16.32 9.58 -2.56
CA THR A 121 15.38 10.56 -2.03
C THR A 121 13.94 10.20 -2.40
N ALA A 122 13.67 9.89 -3.68
CA ALA A 122 12.35 9.46 -4.14
C ALA A 122 11.88 8.16 -3.45
N SER A 123 12.79 7.21 -3.23
CA SER A 123 12.51 5.97 -2.51
C SER A 123 12.14 6.24 -1.04
N ALA A 124 12.89 7.11 -0.35
CA ALA A 124 12.61 7.49 1.02
C ALA A 124 11.25 8.19 1.17
N GLU A 125 10.91 9.09 0.24
CA GLU A 125 9.59 9.74 0.20
C GLU A 125 8.46 8.72 0.01
N SER A 126 8.62 7.78 -0.92
CA SER A 126 7.64 6.70 -1.14
C SER A 126 7.46 5.83 0.11
N ALA A 127 8.55 5.45 0.78
CA ALA A 127 8.50 4.70 2.04
C ALA A 127 7.79 5.50 3.15
N GLN A 128 8.05 6.80 3.24
CA GLN A 128 7.37 7.68 4.21
C GLN A 128 5.86 7.73 3.95
N PHE A 129 5.43 7.86 2.69
CA PHE A 129 4.02 7.82 2.32
C PHE A 129 3.35 6.49 2.70
N GLN A 130 4.05 5.36 2.50
CA GLN A 130 3.55 4.04 2.91
C GLN A 130 3.41 3.94 4.44
N CYS A 131 4.40 4.40 5.20
CA CYS A 131 4.32 4.43 6.67
C CYS A 131 3.15 5.28 7.16
N LEU A 132 2.90 6.45 6.54
CA LEU A 132 1.76 7.31 6.87
C LEU A 132 0.42 6.64 6.55
N ALA A 133 0.33 5.87 5.46
CA ALA A 133 -0.88 5.11 5.14
C ALA A 133 -1.16 4.01 6.17
N LEU A 134 -0.12 3.25 6.56
CA LEU A 134 -0.23 2.21 7.58
C LEU A 134 -0.59 2.77 8.96
N LEU A 135 -0.05 3.94 9.33
CA LEU A 135 -0.40 4.62 10.58
C LEU A 135 -1.90 4.93 10.63
N LYS A 136 -2.46 5.49 9.54
CA LYS A 136 -3.90 5.79 9.45
C LYS A 136 -4.76 4.53 9.54
N GLU A 137 -4.33 3.43 8.92
CA GLU A 137 -5.04 2.15 9.02
C GLU A 137 -5.01 1.62 10.46
N LEU A 138 -3.86 1.70 11.13
CA LEU A 138 -3.71 1.28 12.53
C LEU A 138 -4.62 2.09 13.46
N ASP A 139 -4.70 3.40 13.27
CA ASP A 139 -5.59 4.28 14.03
C ASP A 139 -7.06 3.90 13.86
N GLU A 140 -7.49 3.60 12.63
CA GLU A 140 -8.86 3.15 12.34
C GLU A 140 -9.16 1.79 12.99
N LYS A 141 -8.21 0.86 12.93
CA LYS A 141 -8.33 -0.45 13.60
C LYS A 141 -8.42 -0.30 15.12
N ASN A 142 -7.63 0.59 15.70
CA ASN A 142 -7.69 0.88 17.14
C ASN A 142 -9.06 1.44 17.56
N ARG A 143 -9.64 2.34 16.75
CA ARG A 143 -11.01 2.85 16.99
C ARG A 143 -12.04 1.73 16.93
N SER A 144 -12.00 0.90 15.88
CA SER A 144 -12.91 -0.24 15.75
C SER A 144 -12.76 -1.26 16.90
N LEU A 145 -11.54 -1.47 17.39
CA LEU A 145 -11.29 -2.34 18.53
C LEU A 145 -11.91 -1.78 19.81
N LYS A 146 -11.80 -0.46 20.02
CA LYS A 146 -12.45 0.21 21.17
C LYS A 146 -13.96 0.07 21.12
N ASP A 147 -14.58 0.28 19.96
CA ASP A 147 -16.02 0.08 19.77
C ASP A 147 -16.44 -1.37 20.07
N HIS A 148 -15.61 -2.34 19.68
CA HIS A 148 -15.86 -3.75 19.99
C HIS A 148 -15.72 -4.06 21.48
N GLU A 149 -14.72 -3.50 22.16
CA GLU A 149 -14.53 -3.60 23.60
C GLU A 149 -15.78 -3.08 24.35
N ASP A 150 -16.27 -1.89 23.97
CA ASP A 150 -17.46 -1.29 24.59
C ASP A 150 -18.72 -2.15 24.39
N ARG A 151 -18.88 -2.74 23.21
CA ARG A 151 -19.97 -3.70 22.94
C ARG A 151 -19.87 -4.95 23.79
N VAL A 152 -18.66 -5.48 23.99
CA VAL A 152 -18.43 -6.66 24.84
C VAL A 152 -18.73 -6.33 26.30
N ASN A 153 -18.29 -5.17 26.79
CA ASN A 153 -18.60 -4.70 28.14
C ASN A 153 -20.12 -4.61 28.36
N LYS A 154 -20.86 -4.05 27.41
CA LYS A 154 -22.33 -3.98 27.47
C LYS A 154 -22.99 -5.36 27.49
N LEU A 155 -22.47 -6.32 26.73
CA LEU A 155 -22.97 -7.70 26.76
C LEU A 155 -22.65 -8.39 28.09
N ALA A 156 -21.49 -8.11 28.68
CA ALA A 156 -21.12 -8.64 30.01
C ALA A 156 -22.07 -8.12 31.09
N GLU A 157 -22.42 -6.84 31.07
CA GLU A 157 -23.45 -6.26 31.96
C GLU A 157 -24.81 -6.95 31.77
N GLN A 158 -25.24 -7.17 30.53
CA GLN A 158 -26.51 -7.88 30.26
C GLN A 158 -26.50 -9.31 30.81
N LEU A 159 -25.38 -10.02 30.69
CA LEU A 159 -25.23 -11.36 31.26
C LEU A 159 -25.31 -11.34 32.78
N ASP A 160 -24.70 -10.36 33.45
CA ASP A 160 -24.78 -10.20 34.91
C ASP A 160 -26.23 -9.99 35.37
N TYR A 161 -26.99 -9.13 34.67
CA TYR A 161 -28.42 -8.95 34.96
C TYR A 161 -29.22 -10.24 34.79
N LEU A 162 -29.03 -10.95 33.68
CA LEU A 162 -29.72 -12.22 33.42
C LEU A 162 -29.35 -13.30 34.43
N GLN A 163 -28.10 -13.34 34.87
CA GLN A 163 -27.64 -14.29 35.86
C GLN A 163 -28.27 -14.03 37.24
N LYS A 164 -28.39 -12.76 37.65
CA LYS A 164 -29.10 -12.36 38.86
C LYS A 164 -30.59 -12.70 38.80
N ASP A 165 -31.25 -12.45 37.68
CA ASP A 165 -32.66 -12.82 37.47
C ASP A 165 -32.86 -14.35 37.52
N LEU A 166 -31.96 -15.11 36.90
CA LEU A 166 -31.98 -16.57 36.96
C LEU A 166 -31.86 -17.08 38.40
N GLN A 167 -30.92 -16.53 39.19
CA GLN A 167 -30.77 -16.89 40.61
C GLN A 167 -32.03 -16.57 41.42
N ALA A 168 -32.66 -15.42 41.19
CA ALA A 168 -33.92 -15.05 41.84
C ALA A 168 -35.05 -16.04 41.48
N ARG A 169 -35.17 -16.42 40.20
CA ARG A 169 -36.14 -17.42 39.75
C ARG A 169 -35.87 -18.79 40.37
N GLU A 170 -34.62 -19.24 40.44
CA GLU A 170 -34.26 -20.50 41.09
C GLU A 170 -34.62 -20.52 42.58
N PHE A 171 -34.41 -19.41 43.29
CA PHE A 171 -34.80 -19.28 44.69
C PHE A 171 -36.32 -19.38 44.85
N SER A 172 -37.08 -18.60 44.07
CA SER A 172 -38.55 -18.64 44.10
C SER A 172 -39.10 -20.03 43.74
N GLN A 173 -38.47 -20.74 42.79
CA GLN A 173 -38.86 -22.09 42.42
C GLN A 173 -38.61 -23.10 43.54
N ARG A 174 -37.51 -22.97 44.30
CA ARG A 174 -37.25 -23.82 45.47
C ARG A 174 -38.31 -23.60 46.56
N GLN A 175 -38.59 -22.35 46.89
CA GLN A 175 -39.65 -22.01 47.85
C GLN A 175 -41.01 -22.60 47.43
N LEU A 176 -41.39 -22.42 46.16
CA LEU A 176 -42.64 -22.99 45.65
C LEU A 176 -42.66 -24.52 45.74
N LYS A 177 -41.55 -25.21 45.46
CA LYS A 177 -41.45 -26.66 45.62
C LYS A 177 -41.65 -27.08 47.07
N ASP A 178 -41.06 -26.37 48.03
CA ASP A 178 -41.20 -26.66 49.45
C ASP A 178 -42.65 -26.44 49.93
N GLU A 179 -43.30 -25.36 49.47
CA GLU A 179 -44.72 -25.10 49.74
C GLU A 179 -45.64 -26.16 49.12
N VAL A 180 -45.39 -26.55 47.87
CA VAL A 180 -46.16 -27.61 47.19
C VAL A 180 -45.97 -28.94 47.92
N LEU A 181 -44.76 -29.32 48.31
CA LEU A 181 -44.51 -30.53 49.09
C LEU A 181 -45.28 -30.52 50.41
N LYS A 182 -45.34 -29.38 51.09
CA LYS A 182 -46.12 -29.21 52.32
C LYS A 182 -47.62 -29.40 52.06
N ILE A 183 -48.16 -28.75 51.04
CA ILE A 183 -49.58 -28.89 50.65
C ILE A 183 -49.88 -30.33 50.22
N GLU A 184 -48.99 -30.97 49.46
CA GLU A 184 -49.11 -32.37 49.06
C GLU A 184 -49.16 -33.30 50.27
N GLN A 185 -48.34 -33.07 51.29
CA GLN A 185 -48.39 -33.81 52.55
C GLN A 185 -49.70 -33.56 53.31
N ASP A 186 -50.16 -32.30 53.38
CA ASP A 186 -51.43 -31.93 54.01
C ASP A 186 -52.63 -32.59 53.29
N ILE A 187 -52.64 -32.58 51.95
CA ILE A 187 -53.64 -33.26 51.11
C ILE A 187 -53.55 -34.76 51.30
N MET A 188 -52.36 -35.36 51.26
CA MET A 188 -52.20 -36.81 51.45
C MET A 188 -52.72 -37.22 52.82
N GLN A 189 -52.48 -36.41 53.86
CA GLN A 189 -53.04 -36.64 55.18
C GLN A 189 -54.57 -36.47 55.19
N ALA A 190 -55.12 -35.46 54.51
CA ALA A 190 -56.56 -35.25 54.38
C ALA A 190 -57.26 -36.35 53.57
N VAL A 191 -56.62 -36.84 52.51
CA VAL A 191 -57.08 -37.96 51.68
C VAL A 191 -56.94 -39.28 52.41
N ALA A 192 -55.88 -39.51 53.19
CA ALA A 192 -55.82 -40.67 54.08
C ALA A 192 -56.95 -40.65 55.12
N ARG A 193 -57.39 -39.45 55.55
CA ARG A 193 -58.58 -39.27 56.40
C ARG A 193 -59.91 -39.42 55.64
N ALA A 194 -59.96 -39.05 54.35
CA ALA A 194 -61.16 -39.09 53.51
C ALA A 194 -61.33 -40.42 52.71
N GLY A 195 -60.26 -41.18 52.52
CA GLY A 195 -60.16 -42.45 51.78
C GLY A 195 -60.87 -43.63 52.44
N VAL A 196 -61.73 -43.33 53.41
CA VAL A 196 -62.85 -44.20 53.83
C VAL A 196 -63.94 -44.24 52.74
N SER A 197 -63.84 -43.42 51.67
CA SER A 197 -64.83 -43.32 50.59
C SER A 197 -64.17 -43.42 49.19
N LYS A 198 -64.70 -44.33 48.34
CA LYS A 198 -64.24 -44.65 46.97
C LYS A 198 -64.66 -43.56 45.99
N ASP A 199 -63.74 -43.00 45.19
CA ASP A 199 -64.14 -42.42 43.90
C ASP A 199 -63.07 -42.42 42.80
N SER A 200 -63.58 -42.62 41.59
CA SER A 200 -62.91 -43.15 40.39
C SER A 200 -62.72 -42.12 39.28
N GLU A 201 -62.97 -40.84 39.56
CA GLU A 201 -63.06 -39.79 38.53
C GLU A 201 -61.71 -39.12 38.18
N LEU A 202 -60.73 -39.14 39.10
CA LEU A 202 -59.36 -38.68 38.84
C LEU A 202 -58.62 -39.54 37.80
N ARG A 203 -59.11 -40.77 37.56
CA ARG A 203 -58.51 -41.71 36.60
C ARG A 203 -58.92 -41.41 35.15
N ARG A 204 -60.01 -40.65 34.91
CA ARG A 204 -60.51 -40.33 33.56
C ARG A 204 -59.85 -39.09 32.95
N MET A 205 -59.52 -38.08 33.76
CA MET A 205 -58.84 -36.85 33.29
C MET A 205 -57.36 -37.09 32.90
N LEU A 206 -56.75 -38.17 33.40
CA LEU A 206 -55.37 -38.52 33.07
C LEU A 206 -55.25 -39.26 31.73
N ASP A 207 -56.33 -39.90 31.26
CA ASP A 207 -56.38 -40.61 29.97
C ASP A 207 -56.66 -39.65 28.77
N GLU A 208 -57.06 -38.39 29.01
CA GLU A 208 -57.27 -37.37 27.96
C GLU A 208 -55.97 -36.70 27.47
N VAL A 209 -54.83 -36.85 28.17
CA VAL A 209 -53.49 -36.43 27.71
C VAL A 209 -52.82 -37.55 26.89
N SER A 210 -53.60 -38.12 25.97
CA SER A 210 -53.30 -39.36 25.24
C SER A 210 -52.12 -39.22 24.24
N PRO A 211 -51.25 -40.25 24.09
CA PRO A 211 -50.08 -40.27 23.18
C PRO A 211 -50.41 -40.05 21.69
N LYS A 212 -51.67 -40.21 21.27
CA LYS A 212 -52.13 -39.93 19.89
C LYS A 212 -51.93 -38.47 19.44
N ASN A 213 -51.81 -37.51 20.37
CA ASN A 213 -51.52 -36.12 20.02
C ASN A 213 -50.01 -35.89 19.76
N ILE A 214 -49.14 -36.64 20.45
CA ILE A 214 -47.67 -36.56 20.31
C ILE A 214 -47.23 -37.13 18.96
N ASP A 215 -47.82 -38.24 18.52
CA ASP A 215 -47.52 -38.85 17.22
C ASP A 215 -47.95 -37.97 16.04
N LYS A 216 -49.05 -37.23 16.17
CA LYS A 216 -49.49 -36.25 15.16
C LYS A 216 -48.54 -35.06 15.07
N LEU A 217 -48.02 -34.59 16.21
CA LEU A 217 -47.01 -33.53 16.28
C LEU A 217 -45.65 -33.97 15.71
N ASN A 218 -45.21 -35.19 15.98
CA ASN A 218 -43.99 -35.77 15.39
C ASN A 218 -44.06 -35.77 13.85
N LYS A 219 -45.16 -36.28 13.28
CA LYS A 219 -45.36 -36.29 11.82
C LYS A 219 -45.35 -34.89 11.21
N LEU A 220 -45.91 -33.90 11.90
CA LEU A 220 -45.94 -32.51 11.41
C LEU A 220 -44.55 -31.86 11.44
N LEU A 221 -43.71 -32.20 12.42
CA LEU A 221 -42.34 -31.72 12.50
C LEU A 221 -41.47 -32.35 11.40
N ASP A 222 -41.62 -33.64 11.12
CA ASP A 222 -40.88 -34.30 10.04
C ASP A 222 -41.22 -33.71 8.65
N VAL A 223 -42.48 -33.32 8.41
CA VAL A 223 -42.87 -32.57 7.20
C VAL A 223 -42.17 -31.21 7.13
N LYS A 224 -42.01 -30.52 8.27
CA LYS A 224 -41.31 -29.23 8.32
C LYS A 224 -39.80 -29.35 8.07
N ASP A 225 -39.16 -30.45 8.47
CA ASP A 225 -37.77 -30.71 8.10
C ASP A 225 -37.58 -30.95 6.61
N GLU A 226 -38.49 -31.68 5.97
CA GLU A 226 -38.45 -31.93 4.54
C GLU A 226 -38.62 -30.61 3.74
N GLU A 227 -39.52 -29.73 4.18
CA GLU A 227 -39.68 -28.38 3.60
C GLU A 227 -38.40 -27.54 3.76
N ILE A 228 -37.76 -27.56 4.93
CA ILE A 228 -36.51 -26.84 5.17
C ILE A 228 -35.36 -27.42 4.33
N ALA A 229 -35.30 -28.74 4.17
CA ALA A 229 -34.31 -29.40 3.31
C ALA A 229 -34.46 -28.97 1.84
N LYS A 230 -35.69 -28.96 1.31
CA LYS A 230 -35.98 -28.48 -0.05
C LYS A 230 -35.61 -27.02 -0.23
N LEU A 231 -35.96 -26.14 0.71
CA LEU A 231 -35.57 -24.73 0.67
C LEU A 231 -34.04 -24.55 0.67
N LYS A 232 -33.29 -25.38 1.41
CA LYS A 232 -31.82 -25.34 1.40
C LYS A 232 -31.24 -25.75 0.05
N ASP A 233 -31.81 -26.76 -0.58
CA ASP A 233 -31.34 -27.20 -1.90
C ASP A 233 -31.72 -26.20 -3.00
N GLU A 234 -32.90 -25.59 -2.94
CA GLU A 234 -33.27 -24.46 -3.82
C GLU A 234 -32.33 -23.26 -3.65
N ILE A 235 -32.01 -22.87 -2.41
CA ILE A 235 -31.03 -21.82 -2.13
C ILE A 235 -29.65 -22.18 -2.69
N ARG A 236 -29.24 -23.45 -2.56
CA ARG A 236 -27.94 -23.94 -3.08
C ARG A 236 -27.88 -23.86 -4.60
N VAL A 237 -28.93 -24.33 -5.29
CA VAL A 237 -29.05 -24.27 -6.75
C VAL A 237 -29.08 -22.82 -7.22
N MET A 238 -29.88 -21.96 -6.58
CA MET A 238 -29.95 -20.54 -6.92
C MET A 238 -28.62 -19.82 -6.67
N THR A 239 -27.93 -20.12 -5.57
CA THR A 239 -26.57 -19.60 -5.29
C THR A 239 -25.58 -20.02 -6.38
N ALA A 240 -25.64 -21.28 -6.83
CA ALA A 240 -24.76 -21.77 -7.90
C ALA A 240 -25.07 -21.11 -9.25
N HIS A 241 -26.36 -20.99 -9.60
CA HIS A 241 -26.82 -20.31 -10.81
C HIS A 241 -26.35 -18.85 -10.84
N TRP A 242 -26.53 -18.10 -9.74
CA TRP A 242 -26.08 -16.71 -9.66
C TRP A 242 -24.55 -16.59 -9.73
N LYS A 243 -23.81 -17.51 -9.13
CA LYS A 243 -22.34 -17.54 -9.25
C LYS A 243 -21.88 -17.74 -10.69
N MET A 244 -22.57 -18.57 -11.47
CA MET A 244 -22.29 -18.73 -12.90
C MET A 244 -22.66 -17.48 -13.69
N LYS A 245 -23.84 -16.88 -13.42
CA LYS A 245 -24.28 -15.62 -14.04
C LYS A 245 -23.28 -14.49 -13.79
N THR A 246 -22.74 -14.37 -12.57
CA THR A 246 -21.71 -13.37 -12.24
C THR A 246 -20.45 -13.57 -13.08
N LYS A 247 -19.94 -14.81 -13.18
CA LYS A 247 -18.75 -15.12 -13.99
C LYS A 247 -18.95 -14.87 -15.48
N ASP A 248 -20.14 -15.18 -16.00
CA ASP A 248 -20.51 -14.92 -17.40
C ASP A 248 -20.53 -13.41 -17.68
N LEU A 249 -21.16 -12.62 -16.81
CA LEU A 249 -21.18 -11.16 -16.94
C LEU A 249 -19.78 -10.53 -16.76
N GLU A 250 -18.96 -11.04 -15.85
CA GLU A 250 -17.56 -10.63 -15.70
C GLU A 250 -16.76 -10.92 -16.98
N SER A 251 -16.99 -12.07 -17.60
CA SER A 251 -16.37 -12.45 -18.87
C SER A 251 -16.85 -11.56 -20.02
N GLN A 252 -18.13 -11.20 -20.08
CA GLN A 252 -18.68 -10.27 -21.06
C GLN A 252 -18.09 -8.85 -20.89
N VAL A 253 -17.96 -8.36 -19.66
CA VAL A 253 -17.30 -7.07 -19.36
C VAL A 253 -15.82 -7.12 -19.73
N PHE A 254 -15.12 -8.23 -19.44
CA PHE A 254 -13.73 -8.42 -19.82
C PHE A 254 -13.53 -8.40 -21.34
N LEU A 255 -14.39 -9.08 -22.10
CA LEU A 255 -14.39 -9.07 -23.56
C LEU A 255 -14.72 -7.69 -24.15
N LEU A 256 -15.62 -6.93 -23.52
CA LEU A 256 -15.94 -5.56 -23.93
C LEU A 256 -14.77 -4.59 -23.69
N ILE A 257 -14.05 -4.72 -22.57
CA ILE A 257 -12.88 -3.88 -22.26
C ILE A 257 -11.70 -4.19 -23.20
N GLN A 258 -11.57 -5.44 -23.64
CA GLN A 258 -10.48 -5.88 -24.50
C GLN A 258 -10.80 -5.81 -26.01
N SER A 259 -12.00 -5.33 -26.37
CA SER A 259 -12.44 -5.18 -27.77
C SER A 259 -11.69 -4.02 -28.46
N PRO A 260 -10.90 -4.31 -29.51
CA PRO A 260 -10.15 -3.29 -30.26
C PRO A 260 -11.06 -2.22 -30.88
N VAL A 261 -12.32 -2.58 -31.19
CA VAL A 261 -13.31 -1.68 -31.78
C VAL A 261 -13.80 -0.64 -30.77
N LEU A 262 -14.02 -1.04 -29.51
CA LEU A 262 -14.39 -0.09 -28.43
C LEU A 262 -13.22 0.81 -28.03
N TYR A 263 -11.99 0.28 -28.06
CA TYR A 263 -10.78 1.06 -27.84
C TYR A 263 -10.57 2.12 -28.94
N LEU A 264 -10.84 1.77 -30.20
CA LEU A 264 -10.76 2.68 -31.34
C LEU A 264 -11.84 3.78 -31.29
N ILE A 265 -13.09 3.43 -30.92
CA ILE A 265 -14.19 4.40 -30.72
C ILE A 265 -13.86 5.38 -29.56
N PHE A 266 -13.27 4.91 -28.46
CA PHE A 266 -12.85 5.76 -27.34
C PHE A 266 -11.68 6.71 -27.68
N THR A 267 -10.86 6.34 -28.67
CA THR A 267 -9.64 7.09 -29.05
C THR A 267 -9.92 8.15 -30.12
N ILE A 268 -10.87 7.90 -31.04
CA ILE A 268 -11.12 8.78 -32.20
C ILE A 268 -12.08 9.93 -31.86
N ASN A 269 -13.03 9.76 -30.93
CA ASN A 269 -13.85 10.87 -30.41
C ASN A 269 -14.55 10.42 -29.10
N PRO A 270 -14.18 10.90 -27.91
CA PRO A 270 -14.88 10.54 -26.69
C PRO A 270 -16.14 11.40 -26.56
N PRO A 271 -17.37 10.87 -26.83
CA PRO A 271 -18.57 11.61 -26.45
C PRO A 271 -18.58 11.76 -24.93
N PHE A 272 -18.60 13.02 -24.48
CA PHE A 272 -18.50 13.43 -23.07
C PHE A 272 -19.48 12.70 -22.12
N GLY A 273 -20.56 12.09 -22.63
CA GLY A 273 -21.54 11.34 -21.83
C GLY A 273 -21.30 9.84 -21.65
N ILE A 274 -20.46 9.16 -22.45
CA ILE A 274 -20.32 7.69 -22.35
C ILE A 274 -19.46 7.28 -21.16
N LYS A 275 -18.42 8.04 -20.81
CA LYS A 275 -17.61 7.77 -19.60
C LYS A 275 -18.46 7.84 -18.33
N GLU A 276 -19.32 8.85 -18.23
CA GLU A 276 -20.26 8.96 -17.12
C GLU A 276 -21.32 7.86 -17.17
N ALA A 277 -21.89 7.53 -18.32
CA ALA A 277 -22.89 6.47 -18.43
C ALA A 277 -22.32 5.08 -18.09
N VAL A 278 -21.08 4.77 -18.51
CA VAL A 278 -20.39 3.51 -18.19
C VAL A 278 -20.01 3.47 -16.71
N SER A 279 -19.57 4.59 -16.13
CA SER A 279 -19.29 4.69 -14.69
C SER A 279 -20.57 4.54 -13.84
N HIS A 280 -21.67 5.19 -14.23
CA HIS A 280 -22.98 5.05 -13.59
C HIS A 280 -23.55 3.64 -13.75
N SER A 281 -23.41 3.00 -14.91
CA SER A 281 -23.86 1.63 -15.14
C SER A 281 -23.03 0.62 -14.32
N SER A 282 -21.71 0.82 -14.23
CA SER A 282 -20.81 0.00 -13.42
C SER A 282 -21.10 0.13 -11.91
N THR A 283 -21.33 1.36 -11.43
CA THR A 283 -21.69 1.60 -10.02
C THR A 283 -23.09 1.05 -9.70
N MET A 284 -24.07 1.21 -10.60
CA MET A 284 -25.41 0.63 -10.44
C MET A 284 -25.36 -0.89 -10.40
N PHE A 285 -24.59 -1.53 -11.28
CA PHE A 285 -24.40 -2.98 -11.29
C PHE A 285 -23.74 -3.49 -10.01
N LYS A 286 -22.71 -2.78 -9.50
CA LYS A 286 -22.11 -3.10 -8.20
C LYS A 286 -23.11 -2.98 -7.05
N ILE A 287 -23.92 -1.93 -7.02
CA ILE A 287 -24.97 -1.75 -6.01
C ILE A 287 -26.01 -2.88 -6.08
N GLN A 288 -26.41 -3.29 -7.29
CA GLN A 288 -27.34 -4.40 -7.51
C GLN A 288 -26.77 -5.73 -6.97
N LEU A 289 -25.50 -6.00 -7.25
CA LEU A 289 -24.79 -7.20 -6.77
C LEU A 289 -24.67 -7.21 -5.23
N GLU A 290 -24.36 -6.06 -4.64
CA GLU A 290 -24.26 -5.87 -3.19
C GLU A 290 -25.62 -6.08 -2.50
N ARG A 291 -26.70 -5.55 -3.09
CA ARG A 291 -28.08 -5.75 -2.61
C ARG A 291 -28.48 -7.22 -2.64
N GLN A 292 -28.17 -7.93 -3.72
CA GLN A 292 -28.45 -9.36 -3.84
C GLN A 292 -27.66 -10.17 -2.80
N ARG A 293 -26.38 -9.85 -2.59
CA ARG A 293 -25.55 -10.51 -1.57
C ARG A 293 -26.11 -10.32 -0.16
N ARG A 294 -26.63 -9.13 0.16
CA ARG A 294 -27.30 -8.86 1.44
C ARG A 294 -28.60 -9.67 1.58
N ALA A 295 -29.41 -9.75 0.52
CA ALA A 295 -30.63 -10.55 0.52
C ALA A 295 -30.34 -12.04 0.76
N ASP A 296 -29.32 -12.59 0.11
CA ASP A 296 -28.89 -13.99 0.30
C ASP A 296 -28.41 -14.26 1.74
N GLN A 297 -27.67 -13.31 2.34
CA GLN A 297 -27.23 -13.43 3.73
C GLN A 297 -28.39 -13.37 4.71
N GLU A 298 -29.35 -12.48 4.46
CA GLU A 298 -30.58 -12.35 5.27
C GLU A 298 -31.43 -13.63 5.19
N LEU A 299 -31.59 -14.20 3.99
CA LEU A 299 -32.28 -15.46 3.79
C LEU A 299 -31.60 -16.62 4.55
N LYS A 300 -30.26 -16.71 4.48
CA LYS A 300 -29.48 -17.71 5.24
C LYS A 300 -29.67 -17.59 6.75
N LYS A 301 -29.67 -16.35 7.28
CA LYS A 301 -29.94 -16.10 8.71
C LYS A 301 -31.34 -16.59 9.12
N ARG A 302 -32.35 -16.34 8.28
CA ARG A 302 -33.73 -16.79 8.54
C ARG A 302 -33.85 -18.31 8.55
N VAL A 303 -33.20 -19.00 7.61
CA VAL A 303 -33.15 -20.47 7.57
C VAL A 303 -32.50 -21.03 8.84
N LEU A 304 -31.34 -20.49 9.25
CA LEU A 304 -30.67 -20.91 10.50
C LEU A 304 -31.55 -20.70 11.75
N LYS A 305 -32.29 -19.58 11.79
CA LYS A 305 -33.22 -19.31 12.90
C LYS A 305 -34.37 -20.33 12.93
N LEU A 306 -34.92 -20.69 11.77
CA LEU A 306 -35.97 -21.72 11.67
C LEU A 306 -35.46 -23.10 12.10
N GLU A 307 -34.24 -23.48 11.72
CA GLU A 307 -33.59 -24.72 12.17
C GLU A 307 -33.46 -24.77 13.69
N PHE A 308 -32.99 -23.69 14.30
CA PHE A 308 -32.85 -23.61 15.76
C PHE A 308 -34.21 -23.75 16.46
N CYS A 309 -35.23 -23.02 16.00
CA CYS A 309 -36.57 -23.12 16.56
C CYS A 309 -37.16 -24.54 16.41
N LEU A 310 -36.90 -25.22 15.29
CA LEU A 310 -37.36 -26.59 15.06
C LEU A 310 -36.63 -27.60 15.96
N GLN A 311 -35.33 -27.42 16.14
CA GLN A 311 -34.51 -28.25 17.02
C GLN A 311 -34.94 -28.10 18.49
N GLU A 312 -35.27 -26.88 18.91
CA GLU A 312 -35.81 -26.60 20.24
C GLU A 312 -37.19 -27.25 20.45
N ALA A 313 -38.09 -27.14 19.46
CA ALA A 313 -39.39 -27.81 19.50
C ALA A 313 -39.25 -29.34 19.65
N ARG A 314 -38.29 -29.96 18.95
CA ARG A 314 -37.97 -31.39 19.12
C ARG A 314 -37.40 -31.71 20.50
N ALA A 315 -36.58 -30.84 21.06
CA ALA A 315 -36.05 -31.04 22.41
C ALA A 315 -37.17 -31.00 23.46
N GLN A 316 -38.10 -30.06 23.33
CA GLN A 316 -39.29 -29.97 24.18
C GLN A 316 -40.20 -31.19 24.00
N MET A 317 -40.44 -31.64 22.77
CA MET A 317 -41.26 -32.82 22.49
C MET A 317 -40.65 -34.11 23.05
N ARG A 318 -39.32 -34.31 22.96
CA ARG A 318 -38.63 -35.44 23.59
C ARG A 318 -38.76 -35.40 25.11
N LYS A 319 -38.74 -34.22 25.73
CA LYS A 319 -39.02 -34.08 27.17
C LYS A 319 -40.46 -34.49 27.48
N LEU A 320 -41.42 -34.00 26.69
CA LEU A 320 -42.83 -34.32 26.85
C LEU A 320 -43.09 -35.84 26.73
N GLN A 321 -42.49 -36.48 25.72
CA GLN A 321 -42.59 -37.92 25.52
C GLN A 321 -42.02 -38.70 26.72
N ARG A 322 -40.84 -38.35 27.21
CA ARG A 322 -40.26 -39.00 28.41
C ARG A 322 -41.14 -38.80 29.65
N THR A 323 -41.74 -37.61 29.81
CA THR A 323 -42.68 -37.38 30.91
C THR A 323 -43.99 -38.15 30.74
N GLY A 324 -44.46 -38.31 29.50
CA GLY A 324 -45.61 -39.14 29.15
C GLY A 324 -45.36 -40.61 29.45
N GLU A 325 -44.24 -41.17 28.99
CA GLU A 325 -43.84 -42.57 29.24
C GLU A 325 -43.66 -42.86 30.74
N ARG A 326 -43.08 -41.92 31.51
CA ARG A 326 -42.99 -42.05 32.98
C ARG A 326 -44.37 -42.08 33.63
N ARG A 327 -45.27 -41.19 33.22
CA ARG A 327 -46.65 -41.15 33.71
C ARG A 327 -47.41 -42.43 33.35
N GLU A 328 -47.24 -42.93 32.12
CA GLU A 328 -47.86 -44.17 31.66
C GLU A 328 -47.34 -45.39 32.44
N LYS A 329 -46.05 -45.45 32.75
CA LYS A 329 -45.48 -46.47 33.64
C LYS A 329 -46.10 -46.41 35.04
N THR A 330 -46.18 -45.22 35.65
CA THR A 330 -46.83 -45.07 36.97
C THR A 330 -48.31 -45.43 36.93
N LEU A 331 -49.02 -45.12 35.84
CA LEU A 331 -50.41 -45.51 35.64
C LEU A 331 -50.59 -47.01 35.50
N LYS A 332 -49.70 -47.67 34.77
CA LYS A 332 -49.73 -49.12 34.58
C LYS A 332 -49.44 -49.84 35.90
N GLU A 333 -48.46 -49.37 36.66
CA GLU A 333 -48.13 -49.89 37.99
C GLU A 333 -49.30 -49.69 38.98
N LEU A 334 -49.95 -48.51 38.97
CA LEU A 334 -51.17 -48.26 39.75
C LEU A 334 -52.39 -49.08 39.28
N ARG A 335 -52.45 -49.51 38.01
CA ARG A 335 -53.47 -50.45 37.51
C ARG A 335 -53.17 -51.87 37.94
N GLU A 336 -51.92 -52.31 37.88
CA GLU A 336 -51.49 -53.64 38.35
C GLU A 336 -51.65 -53.78 39.87
N GLN A 337 -51.34 -52.75 40.65
CA GLN A 337 -51.62 -52.72 42.09
C GLN A 337 -53.13 -52.78 42.41
N LEU A 338 -53.98 -52.19 41.55
CA LEU A 338 -55.44 -52.28 41.69
C LEU A 338 -55.96 -53.69 41.34
N ALA A 339 -55.42 -54.30 40.29
CA ALA A 339 -55.76 -55.66 39.87
C ALA A 339 -55.31 -56.71 40.90
N GLY A 340 -54.13 -56.52 41.51
CA GLY A 340 -53.65 -57.35 42.62
C GLY A 340 -54.51 -57.24 43.87
N LYS A 341 -55.08 -56.05 44.16
CA LYS A 341 -56.06 -55.88 45.24
C LYS A 341 -57.42 -56.51 44.91
N GLN A 342 -57.86 -56.50 43.65
CA GLN A 342 -59.11 -57.16 43.23
C GLN A 342 -59.03 -58.69 43.26
N GLN A 343 -57.86 -59.28 42.99
CA GLN A 343 -57.65 -60.73 43.14
C GLN A 343 -57.45 -61.18 44.60
N GLN A 344 -57.14 -60.25 45.52
CA GLN A 344 -57.04 -60.52 46.95
C GLN A 344 -58.38 -60.33 47.71
N GLU A 345 -59.42 -59.81 47.05
CA GLU A 345 -60.78 -59.62 47.60
C GLU A 345 -61.79 -60.71 47.18
N ASP A 346 -61.45 -61.65 46.28
CA ASP A 346 -62.36 -62.74 45.83
C ASP A 346 -62.10 -64.10 46.50
N GLY A 347 -61.52 -64.09 47.70
CA GLY A 347 -61.18 -65.30 48.46
C GLY A 347 -60.96 -65.05 49.93
N GLY A 348 -61.97 -64.55 50.65
CA GLY A 348 -61.86 -64.30 52.09
C GLY A 348 -63.19 -63.96 52.74
N VAL A 349 -63.63 -64.86 53.60
CA VAL A 349 -64.90 -64.88 54.34
C VAL A 349 -65.24 -63.58 55.06
N SER A 350 -66.55 -63.31 55.10
CA SER A 350 -67.23 -62.24 55.83
C SER A 350 -66.72 -61.98 57.26
N GLU A 351 -66.45 -60.71 57.56
CA GLU A 351 -66.72 -60.17 58.90
C GLU A 351 -67.18 -58.71 58.76
N LYS A 352 -68.50 -58.51 58.73
CA LYS A 352 -69.12 -57.19 58.87
C LYS A 352 -68.83 -56.70 60.29
N GLN A 353 -67.75 -55.96 60.50
CA GLN A 353 -67.62 -55.12 61.68
C GLN A 353 -68.70 -54.05 61.60
N ASN A 354 -69.72 -54.19 62.45
CA ASN A 354 -70.79 -53.23 62.58
C ASN A 354 -70.18 -51.89 63.01
N PHE A 355 -70.33 -50.86 62.16
CA PHE A 355 -69.95 -49.46 62.39
C PHE A 355 -70.39 -48.93 63.78
N TRP A 356 -71.44 -49.51 64.35
CA TRP A 356 -72.00 -49.20 65.67
C TRP A 356 -71.11 -49.60 66.86
N GLU A 357 -70.08 -50.42 66.66
CA GLU A 357 -69.20 -50.90 67.74
C GLU A 357 -67.86 -50.15 67.84
N THR A 358 -67.57 -49.22 66.93
CA THR A 358 -66.32 -48.46 66.96
C THR A 358 -66.27 -47.58 68.22
N PRO A 359 -65.17 -47.58 69.00
CA PRO A 359 -65.06 -46.82 70.24
C PRO A 359 -65.34 -45.31 70.06
N CYS A 360 -65.02 -44.76 68.88
CA CYS A 360 -65.35 -43.37 68.52
C CYS A 360 -66.85 -43.09 68.43
N PHE A 361 -67.67 -44.04 67.97
CA PHE A 361 -69.12 -43.89 67.89
C PHE A 361 -69.76 -43.90 69.29
N LYS A 362 -69.31 -44.82 70.16
CA LYS A 362 -69.74 -44.87 71.57
C LYS A 362 -69.39 -43.58 72.33
N ILE A 363 -68.23 -42.98 72.07
CA ILE A 363 -67.84 -41.68 72.64
C ILE A 363 -68.75 -40.56 72.14
N MET A 364 -69.09 -40.55 70.85
CA MET A 364 -69.95 -39.51 70.26
C MET A 364 -71.39 -39.57 70.78
N VAL A 365 -71.95 -40.77 70.97
CA VAL A 365 -73.28 -40.97 71.58
C VAL A 365 -73.27 -40.58 73.06
N SER A 366 -72.21 -40.94 73.81
CA SER A 366 -72.02 -40.55 75.21
C SER A 366 -71.96 -39.03 75.40
N MET A 367 -71.17 -38.33 74.57
CA MET A 367 -71.09 -36.87 74.58
C MET A 367 -72.41 -36.21 74.17
N SER A 368 -73.12 -36.76 73.19
CA SER A 368 -74.42 -36.24 72.73
C SER A 368 -75.49 -36.37 73.82
N MET A 369 -75.48 -37.46 74.58
CA MET A 369 -76.42 -37.67 75.70
C MET A 369 -76.10 -36.75 76.89
N LEU A 370 -74.81 -36.47 77.15
CA LEU A 370 -74.38 -35.54 78.20
C LEU A 370 -74.79 -34.09 77.88
N ILE A 371 -74.72 -33.69 76.61
CA ILE A 371 -75.24 -32.40 76.14
C ILE A 371 -76.77 -32.32 76.34
N LEU A 372 -77.52 -33.37 76.01
CA LEU A 372 -78.98 -33.38 76.20
C LEU A 372 -79.40 -33.32 77.69
N VAL A 373 -78.65 -33.94 78.60
CA VAL A 373 -78.89 -33.86 80.05
C VAL A 373 -78.59 -32.45 80.59
N VAL A 374 -77.57 -31.78 80.09
CA VAL A 374 -77.24 -30.39 80.47
C VAL A 374 -78.30 -29.40 79.94
N PHE A 375 -78.87 -29.65 78.76
CA PHE A 375 -79.94 -28.81 78.20
C PHE A 375 -81.34 -29.09 78.78
N SER A 376 -81.57 -30.25 79.41
CA SER A 376 -82.86 -30.58 80.05
C SER A 376 -82.98 -30.10 81.50
N LYS A 377 -81.94 -29.46 82.04
CA LYS A 377 -81.90 -28.90 83.42
C LYS A 377 -81.81 -27.36 83.44
N ARG A 378 -82.19 -26.71 82.35
CA ARG A 378 -82.39 -25.25 82.25
C ARG A 378 -83.87 -24.92 82.15
#